data_AF-A0A2V8ITK1-F1
#
_entry.id   AF-A0A2V8ITK1-F1
#
_cell.length_a   1.000
_cell.length_b   1.000
_cell.length_c   1.000
_cell.angle_alpha   90.00
_cell.angle_beta   90.00
_cell.angle_gamma   90.00
#
_symmetry.space_group_name_H-M   'P 1'
#
loop_
_entity.id
_entity.type
_entity.pdbx_description
1 polymer ?
#
loop_
_entity_poly.entity_id
_entity_poly.type
_entity_poly.pdbx_seq_one_letter_code
_entity_poly.pdbx_strand_id
1 'polypeptide(L)'
;MRTKKGDAMCVILLEDWEGIVEVLVFPEIYTKVQRLLEVDAPVFVRGKLDNDESSSKILATDLLPMERVKEVLSRIVTIRIDGSIAPPDLAERLQPIIDEKRGSAEVIFELKFPGRFTALVRPNPYVKISPDREFVESVERICGRNTVQLS
;
A
#
# COMPACT_ATOMS: atom_id res chain seq x y z
N MET A 1 21.50 18.18 6.43
CA MET A 1 21.36 19.64 6.23
C MET A 1 20.42 20.21 7.28
N ARG A 2 20.32 21.52 7.46
CA ARG A 2 19.36 22.15 8.39
C ARG A 2 18.64 23.34 7.72
N THR A 3 17.40 23.59 8.11
CA THR A 3 16.65 24.80 7.71
C THR A 3 17.23 26.05 8.39
N LYS A 4 16.78 27.24 7.97
CA LYS A 4 17.09 28.51 8.66
C LYS A 4 16.67 28.52 10.14
N LYS A 5 15.69 27.69 10.53
CA LYS A 5 15.21 27.52 11.91
C LYS A 5 16.00 26.45 12.68
N GLY A 6 16.93 25.76 12.03
CA GLY A 6 17.76 24.72 12.63
C GLY A 6 17.21 23.30 12.48
N ASP A 7 16.06 23.08 11.85
CA ASP A 7 15.45 21.75 11.74
C ASP A 7 16.18 20.87 10.72
N ALA A 8 16.34 19.57 11.02
CA ALA A 8 17.05 18.64 10.15
C ALA A 8 16.29 18.38 8.84
N MET A 9 17.00 18.42 7.72
CA MET A 9 16.49 18.10 6.38
C MET A 9 17.58 17.43 5.56
N CYS A 10 17.21 16.78 4.46
CA CYS A 10 18.18 16.22 3.52
C CYS A 10 17.73 16.38 2.07
N VAL A 11 18.71 16.32 1.18
CA VAL A 11 18.51 16.05 -0.24
C VAL A 11 18.97 14.61 -0.45
N ILE A 12 18.14 13.80 -1.10
CA ILE A 12 18.52 12.47 -1.57
C ILE A 12 18.51 12.44 -3.09
N LEU A 13 19.33 11.57 -3.65
CA LEU A 13 19.33 11.26 -5.08
C LEU A 13 18.51 10.00 -5.27
N LEU A 14 17.43 10.10 -6.03
CA LEU A 14 16.60 8.96 -6.40
C LEU A 14 16.95 8.57 -7.84
N GLU A 15 17.39 7.33 -8.05
CA GLU A 15 17.72 6.81 -9.37
C GLU A 15 16.71 5.76 -9.86
N ASP A 16 16.52 5.73 -11.16
CA ASP A 16 15.87 4.63 -11.88
C ASP A 16 16.68 4.26 -13.15
N TRP A 17 16.10 3.48 -14.06
CA TRP A 17 16.78 3.10 -15.30
C TRP A 17 16.96 4.24 -16.30
N GLU A 18 16.25 5.35 -16.15
CA GLU A 18 16.29 6.50 -17.07
C GLU A 18 17.15 7.64 -16.55
N GLY A 19 17.36 7.75 -15.23
CA GLY A 19 18.29 8.72 -14.67
C GLY A 19 18.18 8.92 -13.17
N ILE A 20 18.58 10.12 -12.74
CA ILE A 20 18.65 10.51 -11.33
C ILE A 20 17.87 11.82 -11.16
N VAL A 21 17.07 11.91 -10.09
CA VAL A 21 16.37 13.12 -9.68
C VAL A 21 16.68 13.48 -8.23
N GLU A 22 16.84 14.77 -7.95
CA GLU A 22 16.99 15.27 -6.58
C GLU A 22 15.64 15.29 -5.87
N VAL A 23 15.61 14.78 -4.64
CA VAL A 23 14.44 14.82 -3.77
C VAL A 23 14.76 15.58 -2.49
N LEU A 24 14.05 16.67 -2.26
CA LEU A 24 14.15 17.47 -1.05
C LEU A 24 13.20 16.92 0.03
N VAL A 25 13.76 16.45 1.14
CA VAL A 25 12.99 15.93 2.28
C VAL A 25 12.98 16.99 3.39
N PHE A 26 11.81 17.63 3.55
CA PHE A 26 11.60 18.62 4.60
C PHE A 26 11.60 17.99 6.00
N PRO A 27 11.85 18.78 7.05
CA PRO A 27 12.00 18.26 8.41
C PRO A 27 10.84 17.42 8.95
N GLU A 28 9.61 17.77 8.57
CA GLU A 28 8.41 17.03 8.98
C GLU A 28 8.44 15.58 8.48
N ILE A 29 8.89 15.38 7.24
CA ILE A 29 9.03 14.05 6.63
C ILE A 29 10.30 13.39 7.13
N TYR A 30 11.42 14.13 7.16
CA TYR A 30 12.74 13.63 7.57
C TYR A 30 12.68 12.93 8.94
N THR A 31 12.00 13.53 9.91
CA THR A 31 11.89 12.96 11.27
C THR A 31 11.19 11.60 11.27
N LYS A 32 10.22 11.39 10.37
CA LYS A 32 9.45 10.13 10.23
C LYS A 32 10.23 9.07 9.48
N VAL A 33 11.02 9.48 8.47
CA VAL A 33 11.60 8.56 7.48
C VAL A 33 13.11 8.42 7.56
N GLN A 34 13.79 9.08 8.50
CA GLN A 34 15.26 9.05 8.64
C GLN A 34 15.89 7.66 8.60
N ARG A 35 15.18 6.63 9.09
CA ARG A 35 15.63 5.22 9.08
C ARG A 35 15.51 4.54 7.71
N LEU A 36 14.73 5.11 6.81
CA LEU A 36 14.55 4.64 5.43
C LEU A 36 15.58 5.26 4.47
N LEU A 37 16.29 6.31 4.91
CA LEU A 37 17.25 7.05 4.10
C LEU A 37 18.64 6.40 4.17
N GLU A 38 18.68 5.10 3.88
CA GLU A 38 19.93 4.35 3.71
C GLU A 38 20.31 4.33 2.22
N VAL A 39 21.61 4.21 1.96
CA VAL A 39 22.12 4.10 0.58
C VAL A 39 21.57 2.82 -0.06
N ASP A 40 21.17 2.91 -1.33
CA ASP A 40 20.60 1.82 -2.14
C ASP A 40 19.28 1.22 -1.62
N ALA A 41 18.62 1.87 -0.66
CA ALA A 41 17.33 1.41 -0.16
C ALA A 41 16.21 1.71 -1.18
N PRO A 42 15.40 0.71 -1.58
CA PRO A 42 14.28 0.93 -2.50
C PRO A 42 13.15 1.66 -1.78
N VAL A 43 12.81 2.86 -2.28
CA VAL A 43 11.80 3.72 -1.68
C VAL A 43 10.80 4.20 -2.72
N PHE A 44 9.59 4.49 -2.26
CA PHE A 44 8.57 5.21 -3.01
C PHE A 44 8.47 6.62 -2.48
N VAL A 45 8.65 7.61 -3.36
CA VAL A 45 8.53 9.03 -3.02
C VAL A 45 7.25 9.57 -3.64
N ARG A 46 6.43 10.21 -2.81
CA ARG A 46 5.36 11.10 -3.28
C ARG A 46 5.80 12.53 -3.04
N GLY A 47 5.60 13.40 -4.00
CA GLY A 47 5.98 14.79 -3.85
C GLY A 47 5.42 15.68 -4.94
N LYS A 48 5.74 16.96 -4.83
CA LYS A 48 5.46 17.96 -5.88
C LYS A 48 6.73 18.14 -6.70
N LEU A 49 6.58 18.15 -8.02
CA LEU A 49 7.65 18.56 -8.91
C LEU A 49 7.85 20.08 -8.74
N ASP A 50 9.08 20.47 -8.41
CA ASP A 50 9.54 21.85 -8.41
C ASP A 50 10.55 21.98 -9.56
N ASN A 51 10.11 22.64 -10.62
CA ASN A 51 10.86 22.76 -11.86
C ASN A 51 11.26 24.21 -12.07
N ASP A 52 12.56 24.45 -12.14
CA ASP A 52 13.17 25.75 -12.42
C ASP A 52 13.97 25.67 -13.73
N GLU A 53 14.40 26.80 -14.30
CA GLU A 53 15.09 26.85 -15.60
C GLU A 53 16.39 26.03 -15.64
N SER A 54 16.97 25.72 -14.47
CA SER A 54 18.27 25.03 -14.32
C SER A 54 18.21 23.68 -13.61
N SER A 55 17.08 23.32 -12.98
CA SER A 55 16.97 22.06 -12.22
C SER A 55 15.52 21.61 -12.03
N SER A 56 15.32 20.29 -12.03
CA SER A 56 14.06 19.66 -11.63
C SER A 56 14.29 18.86 -10.35
N LYS A 57 13.53 19.17 -9.30
CA LYS A 57 13.60 18.45 -8.03
C LYS A 57 12.22 18.10 -7.51
N ILE A 58 12.14 17.07 -6.69
CA ILE A 58 10.89 16.63 -6.05
C ILE A 58 10.87 17.15 -4.61
N LEU A 59 9.86 17.93 -4.27
CA LEU A 59 9.55 18.29 -2.89
C LEU A 59 8.75 17.15 -2.25
N ALA A 60 9.40 16.33 -1.42
CA ALA A 60 8.76 15.15 -0.84
C ALA A 60 7.61 15.53 0.11
N THR A 61 6.45 14.94 -0.12
CA THR A 61 5.27 15.01 0.75
C THR A 61 5.02 13.71 1.50
N ASP A 62 5.54 12.58 0.99
CA ASP A 62 5.53 11.28 1.65
C ASP A 62 6.68 10.40 1.14
N LEU A 63 7.17 9.51 1.97
CA LEU A 63 8.21 8.54 1.61
C LEU A 63 7.96 7.21 2.32
N LEU A 64 7.86 6.15 1.54
CA LEU A 64 7.54 4.81 1.99
C LEU A 64 8.63 3.82 1.54
N PRO A 65 8.93 2.79 2.34
CA PRO A 65 9.72 1.68 1.83
C PRO A 65 8.93 0.95 0.73
N MET A 66 9.61 0.50 -0.31
CA MET A 66 8.98 -0.10 -1.49
C MET A 66 8.04 -1.28 -1.13
N GLU A 67 8.40 -2.05 -0.11
CA GLU A 67 7.65 -3.22 0.35
C GLU A 67 6.26 -2.85 0.89
N ARG A 68 6.09 -1.64 1.43
CA ARG A 68 4.82 -1.18 2.02
C ARG A 68 3.93 -0.42 1.05
N VAL A 69 4.42 -0.11 -0.15
CA VAL A 69 3.67 0.65 -1.16
C VAL A 69 2.34 -0.01 -1.46
N LYS A 70 2.35 -1.34 -1.67
CA LYS A 70 1.12 -2.09 -1.93
C LYS A 70 0.13 -1.98 -0.77
N GLU A 71 0.58 -2.13 0.47
CA GLU A 71 -0.31 -2.05 1.63
C GLU A 71 -0.94 -0.66 1.77
N VAL A 72 -0.16 0.40 1.58
CA VAL A 72 -0.58 1.79 1.85
C VAL A 72 -1.39 2.38 0.70
N LEU A 73 -1.04 2.05 -0.54
CA LEU A 73 -1.65 2.65 -1.72
C LEU A 73 -2.79 1.84 -2.31
N SER A 74 -2.94 0.56 -1.94
CA SER A 74 -4.05 -0.23 -2.44
C SER A 74 -5.36 0.33 -1.94
N ARG A 75 -6.24 0.60 -2.91
CA ARG A 75 -7.58 1.11 -2.66
C ARG A 75 -8.60 0.00 -2.70
N ILE A 76 -8.27 -1.10 -3.36
CA ILE A 76 -9.16 -2.25 -3.53
C ILE A 76 -8.41 -3.53 -3.18
N VAL A 77 -9.08 -4.36 -2.39
CA VAL A 77 -8.60 -5.66 -1.95
C VAL A 77 -9.57 -6.70 -2.47
N THR A 78 -9.11 -7.49 -3.44
CA THR A 78 -9.90 -8.56 -4.05
C THR A 78 -9.54 -9.88 -3.39
N ILE A 79 -10.52 -10.52 -2.75
CA ILE A 79 -10.39 -11.86 -2.17
C ILE A 79 -11.05 -12.85 -3.13
N ARG A 80 -10.22 -13.67 -3.77
CA ARG A 80 -10.65 -14.70 -4.73
C ARG A 80 -10.95 -16.00 -4.02
N ILE A 81 -12.15 -16.52 -4.21
CA ILE A 81 -12.62 -17.74 -3.56
C ILE A 81 -13.20 -18.66 -4.63
N ASP A 82 -12.86 -19.95 -4.58
CA ASP A 82 -13.58 -20.95 -5.35
C ASP A 82 -14.91 -21.26 -4.63
N GLY A 83 -16.00 -20.73 -5.18
CA GLY A 83 -17.34 -20.89 -4.62
C GLY A 83 -17.86 -22.33 -4.64
N SER A 84 -17.20 -23.24 -5.36
CA SER A 84 -17.58 -24.65 -5.45
C SER A 84 -17.12 -25.48 -4.26
N ILE A 85 -16.07 -25.02 -3.58
CA ILE A 85 -15.44 -25.70 -2.43
C ILE A 85 -15.38 -24.83 -1.18
N ALA A 86 -15.88 -23.59 -1.25
CA ALA A 86 -15.96 -22.69 -0.11
C ALA A 86 -16.84 -23.31 0.99
N PRO A 87 -16.38 -23.30 2.26
CA PRO A 87 -17.19 -23.81 3.35
C PRO A 87 -18.37 -22.86 3.65
N PRO A 88 -19.50 -23.37 4.14
CA PRO A 88 -20.70 -22.57 4.37
C PRO A 88 -20.52 -21.48 5.45
N ASP A 89 -19.58 -21.68 6.37
CA ASP A 89 -19.22 -20.76 7.45
C ASP A 89 -18.15 -19.73 7.05
N LEU A 90 -17.77 -19.67 5.76
CA LEU A 90 -16.67 -18.82 5.29
C LEU A 90 -16.87 -17.34 5.66
N ALA A 91 -18.09 -16.84 5.49
CA ALA A 91 -18.42 -15.45 5.83
C ALA A 91 -18.23 -15.17 7.33
N GLU A 92 -18.68 -16.10 8.18
CA GLU A 92 -18.56 -16.01 9.66
C GLU A 92 -17.09 -16.04 10.10
N ARG A 93 -16.24 -16.75 9.36
CA ARG A 93 -14.80 -16.83 9.61
C ARG A 93 -14.04 -15.58 9.15
N LEU A 94 -14.48 -14.93 8.07
CA LEU A 94 -13.84 -13.72 7.54
C LEU A 94 -14.30 -12.44 8.24
N GLN A 95 -15.55 -12.40 8.72
CA GLN A 95 -16.14 -11.26 9.42
C GLN A 95 -15.24 -10.70 10.55
N PRO A 96 -14.72 -11.49 11.51
CA PRO A 96 -13.89 -10.95 12.59
C PRO A 96 -12.58 -10.33 12.09
N ILE A 97 -11.96 -10.88 11.05
CA ILE A 97 -10.71 -10.35 10.48
C ILE A 97 -10.98 -8.98 9.82
N ILE A 98 -12.08 -8.87 9.09
CA ILE A 98 -12.53 -7.62 8.47
C ILE A 98 -12.90 -6.59 9.55
N ASP A 99 -13.45 -7.06 10.67
CA ASP A 99 -13.83 -6.23 11.81
C ASP A 99 -12.66 -5.67 12.60
N GLU A 100 -11.62 -6.47 12.76
CA GLU A 100 -10.37 -6.08 13.41
C GLU A 100 -9.53 -5.13 12.55
N LYS A 101 -9.42 -5.39 11.25
CA LYS A 101 -8.46 -4.71 10.36
C LYS A 101 -9.05 -3.51 9.65
N ARG A 102 -9.56 -2.51 10.38
CA ARG A 102 -10.11 -1.28 9.79
C ARG A 102 -9.08 -0.46 9.02
N GLY A 103 -9.47 0.12 7.89
CA GLY A 103 -8.59 0.96 7.07
C GLY A 103 -9.30 1.72 5.96
N SER A 104 -8.61 1.97 4.85
CA SER A 104 -9.09 2.83 3.75
C SER A 104 -9.43 2.05 2.47
N ALA A 105 -9.06 0.77 2.36
CA ALA A 105 -9.25 -0.03 1.17
C ALA A 105 -10.64 -0.70 1.14
N GLU A 106 -11.28 -0.69 -0.02
CA GLU A 106 -12.53 -1.40 -0.27
C GLU A 106 -12.29 -2.90 -0.46
N VAL A 107 -13.21 -3.73 0.01
CA VAL A 107 -13.13 -5.19 -0.14
C VAL A 107 -14.06 -5.65 -1.27
N ILE A 108 -13.55 -6.51 -2.13
CA ILE A 108 -14.34 -7.20 -3.16
C ILE A 108 -14.11 -8.70 -3.00
N PHE A 109 -15.19 -9.48 -2.88
CA PHE A 109 -15.11 -10.93 -2.97
C PHE A 109 -15.39 -11.37 -4.40
N GLU A 110 -14.43 -12.06 -5.01
CA GLU A 110 -14.59 -12.69 -6.31
C GLU A 110 -14.84 -14.19 -6.11
N LEU A 111 -16.10 -14.59 -6.19
CA LEU A 111 -16.52 -15.98 -6.08
C LEU A 111 -16.53 -16.63 -7.47
N LYS A 112 -15.59 -17.54 -7.72
CA LYS A 112 -15.48 -18.27 -8.98
C LYS A 112 -16.22 -19.60 -8.89
N PHE A 113 -17.13 -19.85 -9.82
CA PHE A 113 -17.79 -21.14 -10.02
C PHE A 113 -17.34 -21.69 -11.38
N PRO A 114 -16.30 -22.55 -11.44
CA PRO A 114 -15.68 -23.01 -12.68
C PRO A 114 -16.69 -23.57 -13.67
N GLY A 115 -16.59 -23.13 -14.94
CA GLY A 115 -17.49 -23.56 -16.01
C GLY A 115 -18.92 -22.99 -15.93
N ARG A 116 -19.21 -22.12 -14.96
CA ARG A 116 -20.53 -21.50 -14.80
C ARG A 116 -20.45 -19.99 -14.89
N PHE A 117 -19.98 -19.33 -13.82
CA PHE A 117 -19.93 -17.87 -13.72
C PHE A 117 -18.96 -17.42 -12.62
N THR A 118 -18.65 -16.13 -12.62
CA THR A 118 -17.96 -15.45 -11.52
C THR A 118 -18.91 -14.42 -10.92
N ALA A 119 -19.10 -14.45 -9.59
CA ALA A 119 -19.87 -13.45 -8.87
C ALA A 119 -18.92 -12.48 -8.15
N LEU A 120 -19.17 -11.17 -8.30
CA LEU A 120 -18.49 -10.12 -7.54
C LEU A 120 -19.41 -9.64 -6.43
N VAL A 121 -19.02 -9.90 -5.19
CA VAL A 121 -19.76 -9.46 -4.01
C VAL A 121 -19.02 -8.29 -3.38
N ARG A 122 -19.71 -7.16 -3.28
CA ARG A 122 -19.22 -5.97 -2.59
C ARG A 122 -19.95 -5.85 -1.26
N PRO A 123 -19.24 -5.78 -0.12
CA PRO A 123 -19.82 -5.44 1.16
C PRO A 123 -20.42 -4.02 1.15
N ASN A 124 -21.05 -3.66 2.26
CA ASN A 124 -21.46 -2.28 2.50
C ASN A 124 -20.25 -1.33 2.29
N PRO A 125 -20.39 -0.22 1.53
CA PRO A 125 -19.30 0.73 1.27
C PRO A 125 -18.58 1.33 2.51
N TYR A 126 -19.21 1.26 3.69
CA TYR A 126 -18.58 1.67 4.95
C TYR A 126 -17.58 0.63 5.50
N VAL A 127 -17.61 -0.61 4.99
CA VAL A 127 -16.66 -1.65 5.35
C VAL A 127 -15.37 -1.44 4.55
N LYS A 128 -14.36 -0.88 5.23
CA LYS A 128 -13.03 -0.66 4.68
C LYS A 128 -11.97 -1.28 5.57
N ILE A 129 -10.94 -1.83 4.94
CA ILE A 129 -9.88 -2.56 5.64
C ILE A 129 -8.50 -1.99 5.37
N SER A 130 -7.55 -2.31 6.25
CA SER A 130 -6.13 -2.11 6.03
C SER A 130 -5.53 -3.43 5.55
N PRO A 131 -5.06 -3.53 4.30
CA PRO A 131 -4.49 -4.77 3.78
C PRO A 131 -3.03 -4.95 4.21
N ASP A 132 -2.81 -4.89 5.52
CA ASP A 132 -1.51 -5.19 6.09
C ASP A 132 -1.18 -6.68 5.90
N ARG A 133 0.10 -7.01 6.10
CA ARG A 133 0.58 -8.39 6.03
C ARG A 133 -0.24 -9.37 6.89
N GLU A 134 -0.66 -8.99 8.09
CA GLU A 134 -1.41 -9.86 9.00
C GLU A 134 -2.84 -10.14 8.49
N PHE A 135 -3.49 -9.14 7.89
CA PHE A 135 -4.77 -9.31 7.21
C PHE A 135 -4.64 -10.31 6.07
N VAL A 136 -3.65 -10.12 5.19
CA VAL A 136 -3.42 -11.02 4.04
C VAL A 136 -3.18 -12.45 4.52
N GLU A 137 -2.25 -12.64 5.47
CA GLU A 137 -1.93 -13.97 6.02
C GLU A 137 -3.15 -14.64 6.67
N SER A 138 -4.00 -13.86 7.36
CA SER A 138 -5.19 -14.39 8.03
C SER A 138 -6.30 -14.78 7.06
N VAL A 139 -6.52 -14.00 6.00
CA VAL A 139 -7.46 -14.36 4.93
C VAL A 139 -6.97 -15.59 4.17
N GLU A 140 -5.68 -15.65 3.81
CA GLU A 140 -5.13 -16.78 3.05
C GLU A 140 -5.12 -18.10 3.85
N ARG A 141 -5.03 -18.02 5.19
CA ARG A 141 -5.20 -19.19 6.06
C ARG A 141 -6.60 -19.81 5.95
N ILE A 142 -7.60 -19.00 5.62
CA ILE A 142 -9.01 -19.42 5.50
C ILE A 142 -9.34 -19.81 4.05
N CYS A 143 -8.96 -18.95 3.10
CA CYS A 143 -9.37 -19.06 1.69
C CYS A 143 -8.38 -19.84 0.82
N GLY A 144 -7.15 -20.04 1.28
CA GLY A 144 -6.05 -20.60 0.50
C GLY A 144 -4.99 -19.55 0.15
N ARG A 145 -3.79 -20.02 -0.23
CA ARG A 145 -2.67 -19.13 -0.58
C ARG A 145 -2.94 -18.37 -1.88
N ASN A 146 -2.38 -17.16 -1.99
CA ASN A 146 -2.48 -16.28 -3.15
C ASN A 146 -3.93 -15.91 -3.53
N THR A 147 -4.86 -15.95 -2.58
CA THR A 147 -6.26 -15.55 -2.83
C THR A 147 -6.46 -14.05 -2.77
N VAL A 148 -5.56 -13.31 -2.11
CA VAL A 148 -5.68 -11.87 -1.93
C VAL A 148 -4.91 -11.14 -3.00
N GLN A 149 -5.58 -10.25 -3.72
CA GLN A 149 -4.98 -9.31 -4.66
C GLN A 149 -5.18 -7.87 -4.18
N LEU A 150 -4.07 -7.15 -4.11
CA LEU A 150 -4.02 -5.74 -3.74
C LEU A 150 -3.94 -4.87 -5.02
N SER A 151 -4.75 -3.82 -5.12
CA SER A 151 -4.88 -2.97 -6.32
C SER A 151 -5.16 -1.51 -5.98
#